data_AF-A0A6I9MPT4-F1
#
_entry.id   AF-A0A6I9MPT4-F1
#
_cell.length_a   1.000
_cell.length_b   1.000
_cell.length_c   1.000
_cell.angle_alpha   90.00
_cell.angle_beta   90.00
_cell.angle_gamma   90.00
#
_symmetry.space_group_name_H-M   'P 1'
#
loop_
_entity.id
_entity.type
_entity.pdbx_description
1 polymer ?
#
loop_
_entity_poly.entity_id
_entity_poly.type
_entity_poly.pdbx_seq_one_letter_code
_entity_poly.pdbx_strand_id
1 'polypeptide(L)'
;KKKEKMSKEGEEGRGRRNAIRLHEAYTVETVVVADSDMVHYHGAEAAQRFLLTVMNMVYNMFHHRSLGIRINIRVTKLVLLHSRPGKLKVGHHGERALESFCHWQYQEFGGPRYLGTNHVPGGRDDTPPVDTAVLVT
;
A
#
# COMPACT_ATOMS: atom_id res chain seq x y z
N LYS A 1 -0.70 -69.10 -36.74
CA LYS A 1 -0.85 -67.79 -37.44
C LYS A 1 -2.29 -67.35 -37.18
N LYS A 2 -2.59 -66.33 -36.39
CA LYS A 2 -2.54 -64.92 -36.79
C LYS A 2 -2.61 -64.05 -35.51
N LYS A 3 -1.61 -63.19 -35.31
CA LYS A 3 -1.52 -62.20 -34.22
C LYS A 3 -1.45 -60.86 -34.94
N GLU A 4 -2.52 -60.08 -34.92
CA GLU A 4 -2.52 -58.72 -35.47
C GLU A 4 -2.51 -57.74 -34.29
N LYS A 5 -1.44 -56.95 -34.23
CA LYS A 5 -1.16 -55.89 -33.28
C LYS A 5 -1.00 -54.62 -34.11
N MET A 6 -1.84 -53.60 -33.88
CA MET A 6 -1.77 -52.27 -34.50
C MET A 6 -2.36 -51.27 -33.47
N SER A 7 -1.57 -50.51 -32.69
CA SER A 7 -1.11 -49.11 -32.92
C SER A 7 -2.24 -48.15 -33.33
N LYS A 8 -2.45 -46.94 -32.82
CA LYS A 8 -1.88 -46.04 -31.78
C LYS A 8 -2.83 -44.82 -31.77
N GLU A 9 -2.75 -44.01 -30.70
CA GLU A 9 -3.11 -42.58 -30.64
C GLU A 9 -4.60 -42.16 -30.53
N GLY A 10 -4.83 -41.40 -29.46
CA GLY A 10 -6.05 -40.71 -29.08
C GLY A 10 -5.79 -39.92 -27.80
N GLU A 11 -4.63 -39.24 -27.72
CA GLU A 11 -4.39 -38.19 -26.73
C GLU A 11 -5.28 -37.00 -27.09
N GLU A 12 -6.45 -36.89 -26.49
CA GLU A 12 -7.17 -35.60 -26.47
C GLU A 12 -8.06 -35.48 -25.22
N GLY A 13 -7.45 -35.80 -24.07
CA GLY A 13 -8.00 -35.54 -22.75
C GLY A 13 -7.31 -34.38 -22.03
N ARG A 14 -6.63 -33.45 -22.72
CA ARG A 14 -6.12 -32.22 -22.10
C ARG A 14 -7.27 -31.21 -21.93
N GLY A 15 -8.21 -31.60 -21.06
CA GLY A 15 -9.24 -30.72 -20.55
C GLY A 15 -8.59 -29.49 -19.93
N ARG A 16 -8.84 -28.35 -20.56
CA ARG A 16 -8.47 -26.99 -20.15
C ARG A 16 -8.85 -26.76 -18.69
N ARG A 17 -7.93 -27.03 -17.76
CA ARG A 17 -8.03 -26.63 -16.35
C ARG A 17 -7.17 -25.41 -16.01
N ASN A 18 -6.78 -24.64 -17.03
CA ASN A 18 -6.36 -23.27 -16.84
C ASN A 18 -7.61 -22.37 -16.94
N ALA A 19 -8.58 -22.63 -16.06
CA ALA A 19 -9.64 -21.66 -15.80
C ALA A 19 -8.96 -20.47 -15.11
N ILE A 20 -8.44 -19.57 -15.94
CA ILE A 20 -8.28 -18.14 -15.70
C ILE A 20 -8.09 -17.84 -14.20
N ARG A 21 -6.89 -18.08 -13.68
CA ARG A 21 -6.40 -17.25 -12.59
C ARG A 21 -6.19 -15.87 -13.21
N LEU A 22 -7.27 -15.08 -13.29
CA LEU A 22 -7.13 -13.63 -13.34
C LEU A 22 -6.22 -13.32 -12.16
N HIS A 23 -4.94 -13.03 -12.44
CA HIS A 23 -4.00 -12.65 -11.40
C HIS A 23 -4.57 -11.39 -10.76
N GLU A 24 -5.28 -11.56 -9.64
CA GLU A 24 -5.89 -10.47 -8.92
C GLU A 24 -4.78 -9.47 -8.60
N ALA A 25 -4.97 -8.23 -9.06
CA ALA A 25 -4.02 -7.16 -8.86
C ALA A 25 -4.57 -6.29 -7.74
N TYR A 26 -3.87 -6.27 -6.62
CA TYR A 26 -4.25 -5.43 -5.48
C TYR A 26 -3.53 -4.10 -5.59
N THR A 27 -4.23 -2.99 -5.38
CA THR A 27 -3.61 -1.69 -5.21
C THR A 27 -3.69 -1.31 -3.74
N VAL A 28 -2.57 -0.87 -3.17
CA VAL A 28 -2.47 -0.42 -1.79
C VAL A 28 -2.20 1.07 -1.79
N GLU A 29 -3.18 1.85 -1.39
CA GLU A 29 -3.08 3.30 -1.25
C GLU A 29 -2.33 3.67 0.03
N THR A 30 -1.14 4.24 -0.14
CA THR A 30 -0.20 4.51 0.94
C THR A 30 -0.04 6.00 1.16
N VAL A 31 -0.17 6.43 2.42
CA VAL A 31 0.31 7.75 2.88
C VAL A 31 1.69 7.60 3.46
N VAL A 32 2.60 8.47 3.07
CA VAL A 32 3.95 8.54 3.65
C VAL A 32 4.07 9.84 4.43
N VAL A 33 4.52 9.74 5.67
CA VAL A 33 4.65 10.87 6.61
C VAL A 33 6.11 10.98 7.00
N ALA A 34 6.74 12.11 6.66
CA ALA A 34 8.04 12.48 7.18
C ALA A 34 7.84 13.27 8.48
N ASP A 35 8.40 12.79 9.58
CA ASP A 35 8.36 13.49 10.86
C ASP A 35 9.23 14.76 10.83
N SER A 36 9.04 15.64 11.81
CA SER A 36 9.78 16.90 11.90
C SER A 36 11.28 16.72 11.98
N ASP A 37 11.74 15.66 12.63
CA ASP A 37 13.16 15.38 12.78
C ASP A 37 13.81 15.04 11.43
N MET A 38 13.11 14.24 10.61
CA MET A 38 13.50 13.94 9.23
C MET A 38 13.59 15.22 8.38
N VAL A 39 12.51 16.03 8.39
CA VAL A 39 12.44 17.26 7.60
C VAL A 39 13.49 18.28 8.03
N HIS A 40 13.75 18.39 9.34
CA HIS A 40 14.75 19.31 9.87
C HIS A 40 16.18 18.88 9.52
N TYR A 41 16.46 17.57 9.58
CA TYR A 41 17.79 17.03 9.30
C TYR A 41 18.14 17.07 7.81
N HIS A 42 17.23 16.63 6.93
CA HIS A 42 17.49 16.55 5.49
C HIS A 42 17.08 17.80 4.71
N GLY A 43 16.16 18.61 5.24
CA GLY A 43 15.46 19.66 4.50
C GLY A 43 14.29 19.09 3.69
N ALA A 44 13.21 19.86 3.55
CA ALA A 44 11.95 19.41 2.97
C ALA A 44 12.08 18.80 1.57
N GLU A 45 12.83 19.43 0.66
CA GLU A 45 12.96 18.90 -0.69
C GLU A 45 13.80 17.63 -0.77
N ALA A 46 14.91 17.56 -0.01
CA ALA A 46 15.77 16.38 -0.01
C ALA A 46 15.04 15.20 0.65
N ALA A 47 14.31 15.47 1.74
CA ALA A 47 13.43 14.53 2.41
C ALA A 47 12.40 13.93 1.45
N GLN A 48 11.68 14.78 0.72
CA GLN A 48 10.70 14.35 -0.26
C GLN A 48 11.31 13.46 -1.35
N ARG A 49 12.43 13.88 -1.96
CA ARG A 49 13.12 13.09 -3.00
C ARG A 49 13.59 11.75 -2.48
N PHE A 50 14.16 11.72 -1.28
CA PHE A 50 14.59 10.51 -0.62
C PHE A 50 13.42 9.53 -0.41
N LEU A 51 12.33 10.00 0.20
CA LEU A 51 11.16 9.16 0.48
C LEU A 51 10.52 8.61 -0.79
N LEU A 52 10.39 9.42 -1.84
CA LEU A 52 9.88 8.95 -3.13
C LEU A 52 10.80 7.89 -3.76
N THR A 53 12.12 8.04 -3.60
CA THR A 53 13.09 7.04 -4.07
C THR A 53 12.95 5.73 -3.31
N VAL A 54 12.82 5.78 -1.97
CA VAL A 54 12.58 4.60 -1.14
C VAL A 54 11.26 3.92 -1.52
N MET A 55 10.18 4.68 -1.67
CA MET A 55 8.89 4.11 -2.07
C MET A 55 8.91 3.52 -3.47
N ASN A 56 9.70 4.07 -4.39
CA ASN A 56 9.92 3.46 -5.70
C ASN A 56 10.66 2.12 -5.61
N MET A 57 11.65 2.00 -4.71
CA MET A 57 12.28 0.71 -4.42
C MET A 57 11.28 -0.29 -3.83
N VAL A 58 10.45 0.15 -2.89
CA VAL A 58 9.36 -0.67 -2.30
C VAL A 58 8.37 -1.12 -3.38
N TYR A 59 7.92 -0.22 -4.26
CA TYR A 59 7.04 -0.54 -5.38
C TYR A 59 7.62 -1.66 -6.26
N ASN A 60 8.90 -1.56 -6.62
CA ASN A 60 9.57 -2.57 -7.45
C ASN A 60 9.72 -3.91 -6.72
N MET A 61 9.99 -3.88 -5.41
CA MET A 61 10.05 -5.09 -4.58
C MET A 61 8.70 -5.82 -4.52
N PHE A 62 7.60 -5.09 -4.35
CA PHE A 62 6.25 -5.66 -4.31
C PHE A 62 5.70 -6.07 -5.69
N HIS A 63 6.36 -5.64 -6.77
CA HIS A 63 6.11 -6.13 -8.14
C HIS A 63 6.92 -7.37 -8.50
N HIS A 64 7.79 -7.87 -7.61
CA HIS A 64 8.63 -9.01 -7.91
C HIS A 64 7.81 -10.31 -8.00
N ARG A 65 8.09 -11.13 -9.03
CA ARG A 65 7.29 -12.34 -9.35
C ARG A 65 7.31 -13.41 -8.26
N SER A 66 8.29 -13.37 -7.36
CA SER A 66 8.37 -14.32 -6.23
C SER A 66 7.17 -14.25 -5.30
N LEU A 67 6.43 -13.14 -5.28
CA LEU A 67 5.23 -12.99 -4.46
C LEU A 67 4.03 -13.80 -5.01
N GLY A 68 4.07 -14.21 -6.28
CA GLY A 68 2.99 -15.00 -6.91
C GLY A 68 1.67 -14.23 -7.15
N ILE A 69 1.56 -13.01 -6.62
CA ILE A 69 0.45 -12.06 -6.78
C ILE A 69 0.99 -10.70 -7.24
N ARG A 70 0.11 -9.86 -7.80
CA ARG A 70 0.48 -8.50 -8.24
C ARG A 70 0.00 -7.49 -7.20
N ILE A 71 0.94 -6.83 -6.53
CA ILE A 71 0.64 -5.75 -5.58
C ILE A 71 1.20 -4.43 -6.14
N ASN A 72 0.31 -3.45 -6.29
CA ASN A 72 0.60 -2.11 -6.74
C ASN A 72 0.62 -1.15 -5.55
N ILE A 73 1.81 -0.81 -5.06
CA ILE A 73 1.98 0.18 -4.00
C ILE A 73 1.84 1.58 -4.62
N ARG A 74 0.79 2.31 -4.25
CA ARG A 74 0.51 3.66 -4.75
C ARG A 74 0.65 4.67 -3.62
N VAL A 75 1.64 5.55 -3.71
CA VAL A 75 1.73 6.71 -2.80
C VAL A 75 0.66 7.72 -3.19
N THR A 76 -0.37 7.88 -2.36
CA THR A 76 -1.48 8.82 -2.60
C THR A 76 -1.25 10.17 -1.96
N LYS A 77 -0.47 10.21 -0.87
CA LYS A 77 -0.10 11.44 -0.17
C LYS A 77 1.29 11.33 0.44
N LEU A 78 2.06 12.41 0.32
CA LEU A 78 3.32 12.60 1.02
C LEU A 78 3.16 13.82 1.95
N VAL A 79 3.32 13.61 3.25
CA VAL A 79 3.14 14.63 4.29
C VAL A 79 4.48 14.94 4.91
N LEU A 80 4.90 16.20 4.84
CA LEU A 80 6.12 16.68 5.50
C LEU A 80 5.71 17.48 6.74
N LEU A 81 5.90 16.89 7.91
CA LEU A 81 5.64 17.58 9.18
C LEU A 81 6.79 18.52 9.45
N HIS A 82 6.56 19.83 9.39
CA HIS A 82 7.60 20.82 9.74
C HIS A 82 7.71 21.03 11.25
N SER A 83 6.68 20.62 11.99
CA SER A 83 6.62 20.60 13.45
C SER A 83 5.80 19.40 13.90
N ARG A 84 6.23 18.70 14.95
CA ARG A 84 5.51 17.54 15.47
C ARG A 84 4.16 17.96 16.09
N PRO A 85 3.02 17.43 15.61
CA PRO A 85 1.71 17.67 16.22
C PRO A 85 1.69 17.17 17.66
N GLY A 86 1.05 17.88 18.60
CA GLY A 86 1.04 17.49 20.01
C GLY A 86 0.42 16.11 20.31
N LYS A 87 -0.38 15.58 19.38
CA LYS A 87 -0.99 14.25 19.46
C LYS A 87 -0.10 13.13 18.92
N LEU A 88 0.96 13.46 18.17
CA LEU A 88 1.94 12.52 17.66
C LEU A 88 3.16 12.53 18.58
N LYS A 89 3.42 11.41 19.25
CA LYS A 89 4.56 11.25 20.16
C LYS A 89 5.50 10.20 19.58
N VAL A 90 6.65 10.65 19.10
CA VAL A 90 7.74 9.79 18.63
C VAL A 90 8.88 9.87 19.65
N GLY A 91 9.35 8.71 20.10
CA GLY A 91 10.45 8.60 21.06
C GLY A 91 11.12 7.24 20.95
N HIS A 92 12.07 6.95 21.83
CA HIS A 92 12.90 5.74 21.74
C HIS A 92 12.13 4.41 21.86
N HIS A 93 10.92 4.43 22.41
CA HIS A 93 10.08 3.24 22.55
C HIS A 93 9.19 3.06 21.33
N GLY A 94 9.61 2.19 20.40
CA GLY A 94 8.94 1.98 19.11
C GLY A 94 7.45 1.60 19.23
N GLU A 95 7.07 0.76 20.19
CA GLU A 95 5.67 0.37 20.43
C GLU A 95 4.79 1.58 20.77
N ARG A 96 5.23 2.42 21.73
CA ARG A 96 4.49 3.62 22.13
C ARG A 96 4.43 4.66 21.00
N ALA A 97 5.49 4.75 20.20
CA ALA A 97 5.51 5.61 19.03
C ALA A 97 4.53 5.13 17.95
N LEU A 98 4.47 3.81 17.70
CA LEU A 98 3.54 3.21 16.75
C LEU A 98 2.09 3.41 17.17
N GLU A 99 1.76 3.16 18.44
CA GLU A 99 0.41 3.40 18.98
C GLU A 99 0.00 4.87 18.81
N SER A 100 0.89 5.80 19.18
CA SER A 100 0.64 7.24 19.02
C SER A 100 0.45 7.62 17.55
N PHE A 101 1.22 7.03 16.63
CA PHE A 101 1.11 7.28 15.20
C PHE A 101 -0.21 6.75 14.63
N CYS A 102 -0.62 5.52 14.98
CA CYS A 102 -1.90 4.95 14.57
C CYS A 102 -3.07 5.83 15.01
N HIS A 103 -3.05 6.30 16.26
CA HIS A 103 -4.09 7.18 16.78
C HIS A 103 -4.12 8.54 16.06
N TRP A 104 -2.95 9.14 15.81
CA TRP A 104 -2.85 10.39 15.05
C TRP A 104 -3.34 10.21 13.61
N GLN A 105 -2.91 9.15 12.93
CA GLN A 105 -3.30 8.83 11.54
C GLN A 105 -4.80 8.63 11.43
N TYR A 106 -5.42 7.91 12.36
CA TYR A 106 -6.86 7.72 12.38
C TYR A 106 -7.62 9.04 12.54
N GLN A 107 -7.11 9.97 13.35
CA GLN A 107 -7.74 11.29 13.51
C GLN A 107 -7.57 12.20 12.29
N GLU A 108 -6.42 12.13 11.61
CA GLU A 108 -6.15 12.97 10.43
C GLU A 108 -6.76 12.42 9.14
N PHE A 109 -6.81 11.08 8.98
CA PHE A 109 -7.15 10.40 7.72
C PHE A 109 -8.21 9.31 7.86
N GLY A 110 -8.59 8.91 9.08
CA GLY A 110 -9.47 7.76 9.33
C GLY A 110 -10.92 8.10 9.70
N GLY A 111 -11.25 9.38 9.85
CA GLY A 111 -12.59 9.81 10.26
C GLY A 111 -13.45 10.32 9.10
N PRO A 112 -14.73 9.90 8.97
CA PRO A 112 -15.71 10.74 8.28
C PRO A 112 -15.78 12.06 9.02
N ARG A 113 -15.45 13.18 8.35
CA ARG A 113 -15.68 14.51 8.93
C ARG A 113 -17.19 14.72 8.98
N TYR A 114 -17.80 14.42 10.12
CA TYR A 114 -19.18 14.79 10.42
C TYR A 114 -19.30 16.33 10.45
N LEU A 115 -19.50 16.93 9.27
CA LEU A 115 -19.95 18.32 9.12
C LEU A 115 -21.48 18.34 9.18
N GLY A 116 -22.03 18.13 10.38
CA GLY A 116 -23.45 18.33 10.66
C GLY A 116 -24.42 17.43 9.88
N THR A 117 -25.70 17.68 10.07
CA THR A 117 -26.86 16.88 9.63
C THR A 117 -27.08 16.82 8.10
N ASN A 118 -26.13 17.26 7.27
CA ASN A 118 -26.27 17.31 5.81
C ASN A 118 -25.09 16.64 5.08
N HIS A 119 -24.74 15.41 5.45
CA HIS A 119 -23.78 14.63 4.66
C HIS A 119 -24.49 14.02 3.44
N VAL A 120 -24.12 14.48 2.25
CA VAL A 120 -24.38 13.78 0.99
C VAL A 120 -23.19 12.86 0.74
N PRO A 121 -23.38 11.53 0.77
CA PRO A 121 -22.30 10.59 0.45
C PRO A 121 -21.71 10.91 -0.93
N GLY A 122 -20.41 11.20 -1.02
CA GLY A 122 -19.71 11.57 -2.26
C GLY A 122 -19.39 13.06 -2.42
N GLY A 123 -19.31 13.81 -1.32
CA GLY A 123 -18.83 15.19 -1.32
C GLY A 123 -17.35 15.26 -1.72
N ARG A 124 -16.97 16.27 -2.52
CA ARG A 124 -15.63 16.40 -3.14
C ARG A 124 -14.44 16.51 -2.15
N ASP A 125 -14.70 16.65 -0.85
CA ASP A 125 -13.70 16.81 0.22
C ASP A 125 -13.54 15.59 1.13
N ASP A 126 -14.24 14.48 0.85
CA ASP A 126 -14.03 13.23 1.58
C ASP A 126 -12.69 12.64 1.14
N THR A 127 -11.63 12.85 1.93
CA THR A 127 -10.37 12.11 1.72
C THR A 127 -10.68 10.65 2.05
N PRO A 128 -10.64 9.74 1.07
CA PRO A 128 -11.00 8.35 1.33
C PRO A 128 -10.03 7.75 2.35
N PRO A 129 -10.50 6.78 3.17
CA PRO A 129 -9.64 6.06 4.07
C PRO A 129 -8.50 5.42 3.26
N VAL A 130 -7.27 5.57 3.76
CA VAL A 130 -6.07 5.05 3.11
C VAL A 130 -5.80 3.63 3.62
N ASP A 131 -5.34 2.74 2.75
CA ASP A 131 -5.09 1.34 3.10
C ASP A 131 -3.92 1.20 4.09
N THR A 132 -2.96 2.11 4.01
CA THR A 132 -1.77 2.09 4.86
C THR A 132 -1.16 3.48 5.03
N ALA A 133 -0.48 3.68 6.16
CA ALA A 133 0.29 4.86 6.46
C ALA A 133 1.66 4.48 7.02
N VAL A 134 2.70 5.15 6.52
CA VAL A 134 4.10 4.90 6.89
C VAL A 134 4.68 6.17 7.50
N LEU A 135 5.14 6.10 8.75
CA LEU A 135 5.90 7.16 9.40
C LEU A 135 7.40 6.93 9.19
N VAL A 136 8.11 7.98 8.76
CA VAL A 136 9.57 8.01 8.67
C VAL A 136 10.07 9.12 9.57
N THR A 137 10.86 8.74 10.57
CA THR A 137 11.44 9.61 11.60
C THR A 137 12.96 9.57 11.57
#